data_AF-A0A420JC80-F1
#
_entry.id   AF-A0A420JC80-F1
#
_cell.length_a   1.000
_cell.length_b   1.000
_cell.length_c   1.000
_cell.angle_alpha   90.00
_cell.angle_beta   90.00
_cell.angle_gamma   90.00
#
_symmetry.space_group_name_H-M   'P 1'
#
loop_
_entity.id
_entity.type
_entity.pdbx_description
1 polymer ?
#
loop_
_entity_poly.entity_id
_entity_poly.type
_entity_poly.pdbx_seq_one_letter_code
_entity_poly.pdbx_strand_id
1 'polypeptide(L)' 'MATVKKGKPELRKKVMPAVIVRQSKPWRRTDGVFLYFEDNAGVVSAFEQNSTSTSEETG' A
#
# COMPACT_ATOMS: atom_id res chain seq x y z
N MET A 1 4.57 1.14 -1.82
CA MET A 1 4.62 0.52 -0.47
C MET A 1 4.26 1.56 0.57
N ALA A 2 3.75 1.15 1.74
CA ALA A 2 3.31 2.05 2.80
C ALA A 2 3.85 1.63 4.18
N THR A 3 3.99 2.60 5.08
CA THR A 3 4.34 2.38 6.49
C THR A 3 3.23 2.93 7.40
N VAL A 4 2.89 2.16 8.45
CA VAL A 4 1.83 2.56 9.39
C VAL A 4 2.40 3.55 10.40
N LYS A 5 1.85 4.77 10.45
CA LYS A 5 2.24 5.81 11.41
C LYS A 5 1.58 5.64 12.79
N LYS A 6 0.31 5.24 12.83
CA LYS A 6 -0.50 5.09 14.05
C LYS A 6 -1.21 3.73 14.03
N GLY A 7 -1.10 2.97 15.12
CA GLY A 7 -1.66 1.61 15.23
C GLY A 7 -0.85 0.72 16.18
N LYS A 8 -1.09 -0.61 16.10
CA LYS A 8 -0.35 -1.60 16.90
C LYS A 8 1.17 -1.45 16.68
N PRO A 9 1.98 -1.52 17.76
CA PRO A 9 3.43 -1.32 17.66
C PRO A 9 4.12 -2.32 16.73
N GLU A 10 3.60 -3.54 16.63
CA GLU A 10 4.09 -4.60 15.74
C GLU A 10 4.03 -4.24 14.25
N LEU A 11 3.10 -3.36 13.87
CA LEU A 11 2.89 -2.93 12.47
C LEU A 11 3.63 -1.63 12.14
N ARG A 12 4.16 -0.94 13.16
CA ARG A 12 4.93 0.30 12.98
C ARG A 12 6.35 -0.07 12.51
N LYS A 13 6.93 0.74 11.63
CA LYS A 13 8.27 0.57 11.03
C LYS A 13 8.43 -0.61 10.04
N LYS A 14 7.45 -1.50 9.89
CA LYS A 14 7.44 -2.50 8.80
C LYS A 14 6.93 -1.85 7.50
N VAL A 15 7.66 -2.04 6.41
CA VAL A 15 7.21 -1.67 5.06
C VAL A 15 6.31 -2.78 4.55
N MET A 16 5.08 -2.43 4.18
CA MET A 16 4.09 -3.40 3.70
C MET A 16 3.48 -2.93 2.38
N PRO A 17 3.06 -3.87 1.52
CA PRO A 17 2.19 -3.53 0.42
C PRO A 17 0.82 -3.06 0.95
N ALA A 18 0.23 -2.12 0.23
CA ALA A 18 -1.07 -1.57 0.54
C ALA A 18 -1.74 -1.17 -0.78
N VAL A 19 -3.07 -1.27 -0.80
CA VAL A 19 -3.91 -0.91 -1.94
C VAL A 19 -4.68 0.35 -1.59
N ILE A 20 -4.64 1.36 -2.45
CA ILE A 20 -5.44 2.57 -2.31
C ILE A 20 -6.83 2.28 -2.89
N VAL A 21 -7.87 2.45 -2.08
CA VAL A 21 -9.26 2.14 -2.46
C VAL A 21 -10.02 3.41 -2.83
N ARG A 22 -9.71 4.52 -2.17
CA ARG A 22 -10.36 5.82 -2.40
C ARG A 22 -9.32 6.92 -2.52
N GLN A 23 -9.56 7.84 -3.46
CA GLN A 23 -8.71 8.99 -3.70
C GLN A 23 -9.59 10.23 -3.94
N SER A 24 -9.28 11.33 -3.25
CA SER A 24 -9.99 12.61 -3.45
C SER A 24 -9.64 13.29 -4.77
N LYS A 25 -8.54 12.87 -5.41
CA LYS A 25 -8.19 13.35 -6.74
C LYS A 25 -9.13 12.70 -7.76
N PRO A 26 -9.89 13.48 -8.56
CA PRO A 26 -10.71 12.94 -9.63
C PRO A 26 -9.84 12.25 -10.67
N TRP A 27 -10.23 11.04 -11.08
CA TRP A 27 -9.62 10.32 -12.18
C TRP A 27 -10.65 10.05 -13.29
N ARG A 28 -10.17 10.04 -14.53
CA ARG A 28 -11.01 9.87 -15.71
C ARG A 28 -11.16 8.40 -16.04
N ARG A 29 -12.40 7.91 -16.03
CA ARG A 29 -12.73 6.57 -16.52
C ARG A 29 -12.82 6.53 -18.05
N THR A 30 -12.76 5.34 -18.61
CA THR A 30 -12.79 5.10 -20.08
C THR A 30 -14.10 5.53 -20.73
N ASP A 31 -15.18 5.60 -19.96
CA ASP A 31 -16.50 6.11 -20.35
C ASP A 31 -16.62 7.65 -20.29
N GLY A 32 -15.56 8.36 -19.87
CA GLY A 32 -15.51 9.83 -19.82
C GLY A 32 -16.01 10.44 -18.52
N VAL A 33 -16.49 9.63 -17.56
CA VAL A 33 -16.94 10.10 -16.25
C VAL A 33 -15.72 10.35 -15.34
N PHE A 34 -15.78 11.43 -14.55
CA PHE A 34 -14.81 11.70 -13.50
C PHE A 34 -15.30 11.10 -12.18
N LEU A 35 -14.51 10.17 -11.62
CA LEU A 35 -14.78 9.59 -10.31
C LEU A 35 -13.85 10.22 -9.29
N TYR A 36 -14.41 10.74 -8.20
CA TYR A 36 -13.68 11.24 -7.04
C TYR A 36 -14.35 10.75 -5.75
N PHE A 37 -13.57 10.69 -4.68
CA PHE A 37 -14.06 10.37 -3.34
C PHE A 37 -13.92 11.58 -2.41
N GLU A 38 -14.71 11.62 -1.34
CA GLU A 38 -14.57 12.68 -0.34
C GLU A 38 -13.26 12.53 0.45
N ASP A 39 -12.87 11.30 0.78
CA ASP A 39 -11.70 10.96 1.56
C ASP A 39 -10.67 10.09 0.81
N ASN A 40 -9.44 10.10 1.31
CA ASN A 40 -8.40 9.16 0.88
C ASN A 40 -8.38 7.96 1.82
N ALA A 41 -8.48 6.75 1.28
CA ALA A 41 -8.46 5.53 2.07
C ALA A 41 -7.64 4.42 1.39
N GLY A 42 -6.93 3.65 2.20
CA GLY A 42 -6.13 2.52 1.76
C GLY A 42 -6.25 1.35 2.72
N VAL A 43 -6.09 0.15 2.17
CA VAL A 43 -6.12 -1.11 2.91
C VAL A 43 -4.75 -1.74 2.83
N VAL A 44 -4.19 -2.13 3.98
CA VAL A 44 -2.97 -2.93 4.04
C VAL A 44 -3.32 -4.34 3.58
N SER A 45 -2.64 -4.82 2.55
CA SER A 45 -2.77 -6.21 2.10
C SER A 45 -1.61 -7.03 2.67
N ALA A 46 -1.92 -8.17 3.27
CA ALA A 46 -0.93 -9.13 3.76
C ALA A 46 -0.35 -9.98 2.62
N PHE A 47 -0.20 -9.41 1.41
CA PHE A 47 0.55 -10.07 0.36
C PHE A 47 2.03 -9.97 0.73
N GLU A 48 2.52 -10.95 1.46
CA GLU A 48 3.92 -11.07 1.83
C GLU A 48 4.71 -11.29 0.54
N GLN A 49 5.25 -10.22 -0.04
CA GLN A 49 6.43 -10.37 -0.88
C GLN A 49 7.56 -10.70 0.09
N ASN A 50 7.78 -12.00 0.26
CA ASN A 50 8.93 -12.54 0.95
C ASN A 50 10.18 -12.13 0.17
N SER A 51 10.66 -10.91 0.37
CA SER A 51 12.02 -10.55 -0.01
C SER A 51 12.93 -11.11 1.08
N THR A 52 13.12 -12.43 1.08
CA THR A 52 14.32 -13.00 1.69
C THR A 52 15.49 -12.49 0.86
N SER A 53 16.15 -11.46 1.37
CA SER A 53 17.47 -11.06 0.91
C SER A 53 18.49 -12.12 1.32
N THR A 54 19.50 -12.27 0.46
CA THR A 54 20.82 -12.86 0.72
C THR A 54 20.94 -14.36 0.41
N SER A 55 21.13 -14.70 -0.87
CA SER A 55 21.97 -15.85 -1.21
C SER A 55 23.40 -15.54 -0.77
N GLU A 56 23.86 -16.35 0.17
CA GLU A 56 25.15 -16.40 0.85
C GLU A 56 26.36 -16.09 -0.06
N GLU A 57 27.16 -15.08 0.32
CA GLU A 57 28.61 -15.10 0.06
C GLU A 57 29.22 -16.17 0.99
N THR A 58 29.69 -17.29 0.45
CA THR A 58 30.91 -18.01 0.86
C THR A 58 31.08 -19.30 0.04
N GLY A 59 32.26 -19.45 -0.58
CA GLY A 59 32.69 -20.63 -1.33
C GLY A 59 33.84 -20.32 -2.27
#